data_AF-A0A837HQV6-F1
#
_entry.id   AF-A0A837HQV6-F1
#
_cell.length_a   1.000
_cell.length_b   1.000
_cell.length_c   1.000
_cell.angle_alpha   90.00
_cell.angle_beta   90.00
_cell.angle_gamma   90.00
#
_symmetry.space_group_name_H-M   'P 1'
#
loop_
_entity.id
_entity.type
_entity.pdbx_description
1 polymer ?
#
loop_
_entity_poly.entity_id
_entity_poly.type
_entity_poly.pdbx_seq_one_letter_code
_entity_poly.pdbx_strand_id
1 'polypeptide(L)'
;GDTDVLAVDFNKDNFDNSVIPEVTFNSLLGFWDDVHQEDKITNHGFYNSIKQIIENALKNKDKGNGFASQVLLKVVLQKVKLFTPQFISEDASIYFQKQIEILLSSL
;
A
#
# COMPACT_ATOMS: atom_id res chain seq x y z
N GLY A 1 -28.43 -21.11 -29.04
CA GLY A 1 -27.31 -21.48 -28.16
C GLY A 1 -26.28 -20.46 -28.47
N ASP A 2 -26.37 -19.34 -27.77
CA ASP A 2 -25.90 -18.06 -28.28
C ASP A 2 -24.80 -17.57 -27.36
N THR A 3 -23.59 -17.53 -27.91
CA THR A 3 -22.44 -16.85 -27.31
C THR A 3 -22.69 -15.35 -27.41
N ASP A 4 -23.04 -14.73 -26.28
CA ASP A 4 -23.04 -13.28 -26.13
C ASP A 4 -21.62 -12.76 -26.26
N VAL A 5 -21.32 -12.19 -27.42
CA VAL A 5 -20.10 -11.44 -27.67
C VAL A 5 -20.29 -10.07 -27.03
N LEU A 6 -19.58 -9.81 -25.93
CA LEU A 6 -19.46 -8.47 -25.34
C LEU A 6 -18.72 -7.56 -26.34
N ALA A 7 -19.47 -6.77 -27.09
CA ALA A 7 -18.92 -5.69 -27.90
C ALA A 7 -18.51 -4.55 -26.96
N VAL A 8 -17.19 -4.36 -26.78
CA VAL A 8 -16.63 -3.21 -26.09
C VAL A 8 -16.65 -2.03 -27.06
N ASP A 9 -17.49 -1.04 -26.77
CA ASP A 9 -17.57 0.20 -27.52
C ASP A 9 -16.55 1.22 -26.98
N PHE A 10 -15.56 1.56 -27.79
CA PHE A 10 -14.47 2.48 -27.43
C PHE A 10 -14.82 3.97 -27.64
N ASN A 11 -16.05 4.29 -28.05
CA ASN A 11 -16.48 5.67 -28.36
C ASN A 11 -17.28 6.36 -27.25
N LYS A 12 -17.28 5.84 -26.02
CA LYS A 12 -17.66 6.68 -24.87
C LYS A 12 -16.48 7.56 -24.51
N ASP A 13 -16.66 8.87 -24.64
CA ASP A 13 -15.79 9.86 -24.02
C ASP A 13 -15.53 9.45 -22.57
N ASN A 14 -14.33 8.94 -22.31
CA ASN A 14 -13.88 8.43 -21.02
C ASN A 14 -13.71 9.61 -20.04
N PHE A 15 -14.81 10.16 -19.57
CA PHE A 15 -14.89 11.05 -18.41
C PHE A 15 -15.03 10.26 -17.11
N ASP A 16 -14.38 9.11 -17.04
CA ASP A 16 -14.09 8.43 -15.78
C ASP A 16 -12.60 8.09 -15.77
N ASN A 17 -11.80 9.17 -15.74
CA ASN A 17 -10.47 9.09 -15.15
C ASN A 17 -10.70 8.70 -13.69
N SER A 18 -10.85 7.40 -13.46
CA SER A 18 -10.68 6.74 -12.18
C SER A 18 -9.22 6.98 -11.80
N VAL A 19 -8.96 8.19 -11.28
CA VAL A 19 -7.68 8.59 -10.73
C VAL A 19 -7.42 7.58 -9.63
N ILE A 20 -6.54 6.62 -9.91
CA ILE A 20 -6.00 5.75 -8.87
C ILE A 20 -5.54 6.71 -7.77
N PRO A 21 -6.09 6.62 -6.55
CA PRO A 21 -5.74 7.55 -5.48
C PRO A 21 -4.22 7.59 -5.36
N GLU A 22 -3.65 8.79 -5.37
CA GLU A 22 -2.20 8.96 -5.27
C GLU A 22 -1.72 8.28 -3.98
N VAL A 23 -0.82 7.29 -4.12
CA VAL A 23 -0.26 6.62 -2.95
C VAL A 23 0.83 7.51 -2.37
N THR A 24 0.58 8.04 -1.18
CA THR A 24 1.49 8.89 -0.42
C THR A 24 1.82 8.24 0.92
N PHE A 25 2.79 8.78 1.66
CA PHE A 25 3.03 8.33 3.05
C PHE A 25 1.79 8.47 3.93
N ASN A 26 0.99 9.52 3.74
CA ASN A 26 -0.20 9.75 4.55
C ASN A 26 -1.30 8.75 4.21
N SER A 27 -1.50 8.42 2.93
CA SER A 27 -2.46 7.38 2.55
C SER A 27 -2.01 6.00 3.03
N LEU A 28 -0.70 5.73 3.02
CA LEU A 28 -0.13 4.48 3.53
C LEU A 28 -0.33 4.34 5.06
N LEU A 29 -0.11 5.43 5.82
CA LEU A 29 -0.36 5.48 7.26
C LEU A 29 -1.85 5.35 7.58
N GLY A 30 -2.72 6.06 6.84
CA GLY A 30 -4.16 5.97 7.00
C GLY A 30 -4.68 4.55 6.79
N PHE A 31 -4.30 3.93 5.67
CA PHE A 31 -4.65 2.54 5.40
C PHE A 31 -4.14 1.59 6.51
N TRP A 32 -2.91 1.77 6.99
CA TRP A 32 -2.37 0.94 8.07
C TRP A 32 -3.16 1.07 9.38
N ASP A 33 -3.64 2.27 9.69
CA ASP A 33 -4.50 2.54 10.84
C ASP A 33 -5.90 1.92 10.65
N ASP A 34 -6.49 2.03 9.47
CA ASP A 34 -7.80 1.44 9.14
C ASP A 34 -7.76 -0.09 9.26
N VAL A 35 -6.75 -0.73 8.68
CA VAL A 35 -6.53 -2.18 8.76
C VAL A 35 -6.37 -2.65 10.20
N HIS A 36 -5.73 -1.85 11.06
CA HIS A 36 -5.65 -2.18 12.49
C HIS A 36 -7.01 -2.06 13.18
N GLN A 37 -7.78 -1.00 12.89
CA GLN A 37 -9.12 -0.78 13.45
C GLN A 37 -10.13 -1.84 13.01
N GLU A 38 -9.94 -2.44 11.83
CA GLU A 38 -10.74 -3.55 11.30
C GLU A 38 -10.29 -4.94 11.79
N ASP A 39 -9.46 -5.01 12.84
CA ASP A 39 -8.93 -6.25 13.41
C ASP A 39 -8.17 -7.15 12.42
N LYS A 40 -7.67 -6.57 11.31
CA LYS A 40 -6.87 -7.30 10.31
C LYS A 40 -5.42 -7.46 10.74
N ILE A 41 -4.96 -6.69 11.73
CA ILE A 41 -3.64 -6.85 12.38
C ILE A 41 -3.84 -7.31 13.82
N THR A 42 -3.40 -8.53 14.12
CA THR A 42 -3.61 -9.18 15.42
C THR A 42 -2.53 -8.86 16.46
N ASN A 43 -1.39 -8.31 16.02
CA ASN A 43 -0.24 -8.01 16.88
C ASN A 43 0.03 -6.51 16.97
N HIS A 44 -0.24 -5.90 18.13
CA HIS A 44 0.00 -4.46 18.37
C HIS A 44 1.47 -4.05 18.25
N GLY A 45 2.41 -4.91 18.66
CA GLY A 45 3.84 -4.64 18.54
C GLY A 45 4.28 -4.53 17.08
N PHE A 46 3.75 -5.41 16.23
CA PHE A 46 3.94 -5.39 14.79
C PHE A 46 3.32 -4.13 14.17
N TYR A 47 2.06 -3.82 14.49
CA TYR A 47 1.40 -2.57 14.07
C TYR A 47 2.24 -1.34 14.37
N ASN A 48 2.65 -1.16 15.63
CA ASN A 48 3.43 0.00 16.08
C ASN A 48 4.80 0.07 15.39
N SER A 49 5.46 -1.07 15.23
CA SER A 49 6.78 -1.13 14.58
C SER A 49 6.71 -0.71 13.12
N ILE A 50 5.72 -1.23 12.38
CA ILE A 50 5.53 -0.87 10.96
C ILE A 50 5.16 0.61 10.84
N LYS A 51 4.21 1.10 11.65
CA LYS A 51 3.82 2.52 11.66
C LYS A 51 5.02 3.43 11.92
N GLN A 52 5.83 3.12 12.92
CA GLN A 52 7.01 3.92 13.26
C GLN A 52 8.05 3.95 12.13
N ILE A 53 8.25 2.84 11.41
CA ILE A 53 9.17 2.79 10.28
C ILE A 53 8.66 3.66 9.13
N ILE A 54 7.35 3.66 8.85
CA ILE A 54 6.74 4.49 7.80
C ILE A 54 6.84 5.97 8.14
N GLU A 55 6.55 6.36 9.38
CA GLU A 55 6.75 7.74 9.85
C GLU A 55 8.21 8.18 9.73
N ASN A 56 9.16 7.28 10.01
CA ASN A 56 10.57 7.56 9.85
C ASN A 56 10.97 7.66 8.37
N ALA A 57 10.36 6.89 7.48
CA ALA A 57 10.55 7.02 6.04
C ALA A 57 10.06 8.40 5.55
N LEU A 58 8.87 8.82 5.98
CA LEU A 58 8.32 10.15 5.72
C LEU A 58 9.27 11.27 6.18
N LYS A 59 9.78 11.20 7.42
CA LYS A 59 10.74 12.19 7.96
C LYS A 59 12.05 12.29 7.17
N ASN A 60 12.38 11.29 6.37
CA ASN A 60 13.62 11.23 5.59
C ASN A 60 13.39 11.25 4.07
N LYS A 61 12.16 11.53 3.60
CA LYS A 61 11.85 11.52 2.15
C LYS A 61 12.67 12.51 1.33
N ASP A 62 12.96 13.69 1.89
CA ASP A 62 13.67 14.77 1.18
C ASP A 62 15.19 14.72 1.40
N LYS A 63 15.71 13.74 2.16
CA LYS A 63 17.13 13.61 2.48
C LYS A 63 17.80 12.60 1.56
N GLY A 64 18.97 12.97 1.02
CA GLY A 64 19.79 12.05 0.22
C GLY A 64 19.01 11.42 -0.94
N ASN A 65 18.22 12.22 -1.66
CA ASN A 65 17.36 11.79 -2.76
C ASN A 65 16.38 10.66 -2.37
N GLY A 66 15.87 10.69 -1.14
CA GLY A 66 14.92 9.69 -0.67
C GLY A 66 15.50 8.30 -0.39
N PHE A 67 16.82 8.10 -0.53
CA PHE A 67 17.45 6.77 -0.36
C PHE A 67 17.11 6.12 0.99
N ALA A 68 17.22 6.88 2.09
CA ALA A 68 16.89 6.38 3.42
C ALA A 68 15.41 5.99 3.53
N SER A 69 14.53 6.77 2.90
CA SER A 69 13.10 6.48 2.85
C SER A 69 12.80 5.20 2.07
N GLN A 70 13.43 5.01 0.91
CA GLN A 70 13.32 3.80 0.11
C GLN A 70 13.80 2.56 0.88
N VAL A 71 14.91 2.65 1.61
CA VAL A 71 15.41 1.55 2.45
C VAL A 71 14.40 1.18 3.54
N LEU A 72 13.85 2.18 4.25
CA LEU A 72 12.87 1.94 5.30
C LEU A 72 11.58 1.30 4.77
N LEU A 73 11.07 1.76 3.61
CA LEU A 73 9.91 1.15 2.96
C LEU A 73 10.18 -0.29 2.49
N LYS A 74 11.39 -0.60 2.01
CA LYS A 74 11.79 -1.99 1.69
C LYS A 74 11.82 -2.88 2.93
N VAL A 75 12.23 -2.36 4.07
CA VAL A 75 12.15 -3.08 5.36
C VAL A 75 10.70 -3.35 5.72
N VAL A 76 9.80 -2.36 5.61
CA VAL A 76 8.35 -2.56 5.83
C VAL A 76 7.83 -3.68 4.93
N LEU A 77 8.10 -3.61 3.63
CA LEU A 77 7.67 -4.61 2.65
C LEU A 77 8.13 -6.02 3.02
N GLN A 78 9.41 -6.17 3.41
CA GLN A 78 9.96 -7.46 3.83
C GLN A 78 9.28 -8.00 5.10
N LYS A 79 9.05 -7.14 6.10
CA LYS A 79 8.43 -7.56 7.37
C LYS A 79 6.96 -7.91 7.20
N VAL A 80 6.22 -7.15 6.40
CA VAL A 80 4.82 -7.46 6.06
C VAL A 80 4.72 -8.82 5.38
N LYS A 81 5.56 -9.07 4.35
CA LYS A 81 5.63 -10.39 3.70
C LYS A 81 5.94 -11.52 4.67
N LEU A 82 6.92 -11.32 5.56
CA LEU A 82 7.36 -12.34 6.51
C LEU A 82 6.28 -12.71 7.54
N PHE A 83 5.51 -11.74 8.02
CA PHE A 83 4.50 -11.95 9.07
C PHE A 83 3.08 -12.16 8.52
N THR A 84 2.93 -12.32 7.19
CA THR A 84 1.67 -12.73 6.58
C THR A 84 1.62 -14.25 6.50
N PRO A 85 0.51 -14.93 6.88
CA PRO A 85 -0.72 -14.37 7.46
C PRO A 85 -0.72 -14.32 9.01
N GLN A 86 0.43 -14.54 9.65
CA GLN A 86 0.54 -14.70 11.11
C GLN A 86 0.00 -13.51 11.92
N PHE A 87 0.38 -12.28 11.54
CA PHE A 87 0.03 -11.05 12.26
C PHE A 87 -0.84 -10.09 11.47
N ILE A 88 -1.03 -10.33 10.17
CA ILE A 88 -1.85 -9.53 9.28
C ILE A 88 -2.61 -10.44 8.32
N SER A 89 -3.89 -10.15 8.06
CA SER A 89 -4.68 -10.89 7.08
C SER A 89 -4.05 -10.81 5.68
N GLU A 90 -4.18 -11.88 4.90
CA GLU A 90 -3.57 -11.99 3.57
C GLU A 90 -4.02 -10.88 2.61
N ASP A 91 -5.32 -10.61 2.50
CA ASP A 91 -5.86 -9.59 1.60
C ASP A 91 -5.34 -8.17 1.94
N ALA A 92 -5.39 -7.80 3.22
CA ALA A 92 -4.90 -6.50 3.67
C ALA A 92 -3.38 -6.36 3.43
N SER A 93 -2.64 -7.46 3.63
CA SER A 93 -1.20 -7.50 3.38
C SER A 93 -0.89 -7.32 1.89
N ILE A 94 -1.57 -8.03 0.99
CA ILE A 94 -1.36 -7.90 -0.45
C ILE A 94 -1.60 -6.46 -0.92
N TYR A 95 -2.71 -5.86 -0.48
CA TYR A 95 -3.03 -4.48 -0.85
C TYR A 95 -2.01 -3.48 -0.29
N PHE A 96 -1.60 -3.65 0.97
CA PHE A 96 -0.58 -2.79 1.58
C PHE A 96 0.78 -2.89 0.88
N GLN A 97 1.21 -4.11 0.55
CA GLN A 97 2.44 -4.34 -0.20
C GLN A 97 2.40 -3.61 -1.55
N LYS A 98 1.25 -3.64 -2.23
CA LYS A 98 1.08 -2.95 -3.50
C LYS A 98 1.17 -1.42 -3.35
N GLN A 99 0.59 -0.85 -2.29
CA GLN A 99 0.75 0.58 -1.99
C GLN A 99 2.22 0.94 -1.75
N ILE A 100 2.96 0.13 -1.00
CA ILE A 100 4.41 0.37 -0.78
C ILE A 100 5.19 0.33 -2.10
N GLU A 101 4.90 -0.63 -2.99
CA GLU A 101 5.56 -0.75 -4.29
C GLU A 101 5.29 0.45 -5.22
N ILE A 102 4.06 0.97 -5.20
CA ILE A 102 3.70 2.19 -5.93
C ILE A 102 4.48 3.38 -5.37
N LEU A 103 4.46 3.56 -4.04
CA LEU A 103 5.18 4.66 -3.38
C LEU A 103 6.68 4.60 -3.66
N LEU A 104 7.30 3.41 -3.59
CA LEU A 104 8.70 3.20 -3.91
C LEU A 104 9.07 3.55 -5.36
N SER A 105 8.13 3.38 -6.29
CA SER A 105 8.35 3.71 -7.71
C SER A 105 8.24 5.21 -7.99
N SER A 106 7.69 5.98 -7.04
CA SER A 106 7.51 7.44 -7.12
C SER A 106 8.54 8.26 -6.34
N LEU A 107 9.39 7.60 -5.52
CA LEU A 107 10.42 8.20 -4.67
C LEU A 107 11.79 8.24 -5.34
#